data_AF-A0A2N0PID1-F1
#
_entry.id   AF-A0A2N0PID1-F1
#
_cell.length_a   1.000
_cell.length_b   1.000
_cell.length_c   1.000
_cell.angle_alpha   90.00
_cell.angle_beta   90.00
_cell.angle_gamma   90.00
#
_symmetry.space_group_name_H-M   'P 1'
#
loop_
_entity.id
_entity.type
_entity.pdbx_description
1 polymer ?
#
loop_
_entity_poly.entity_id
_entity_poly.type
_entity_poly.pdbx_seq_one_letter_code
_entity_poly.pdbx_strand_id
1 'polypeptide(L)'
;MSKNYIGRDEEISISTVICNTLPNLIYLELRGKSNSSTESTEQRFPDEITNWVGFEQEVRAWKPEEDIKYPTPTFSKCRKVTCEKDIWTASDINIFDALTPLDQSILFLDGRTLKDTIGQPDFVVVNGNMLLLVAWECKPKWVLQVPQNEDIISLYYQEKKEREGTLVYSKDTSVFDPINQIYGYMCANSLRYGVLSTYDQTWFLKRRVYKVEEENYGLLSNIGLY
;
A
#
# COMPACT_ATOMS: atom_id res chain seq x y z
N MET A 1 -50.12 -0.38 -2.66
CA MET A 1 -49.00 -0.56 -1.70
C MET A 1 -48.00 -1.53 -2.32
N SER A 2 -46.96 -1.01 -2.98
CA SER A 2 -45.85 -1.82 -3.46
C SER A 2 -44.95 -2.18 -2.29
N LYS A 3 -44.83 -3.48 -1.99
CA LYS A 3 -43.81 -3.96 -1.07
C LYS A 3 -42.47 -3.86 -1.80
N ASN A 4 -41.63 -2.90 -1.39
CA ASN A 4 -40.23 -2.89 -1.74
C ASN A 4 -39.59 -4.12 -1.08
N TYR A 5 -39.29 -5.14 -1.88
CA TYR A 5 -38.37 -6.20 -1.47
C TYR A 5 -36.98 -5.57 -1.45
N ILE A 6 -36.54 -5.18 -0.25
CA ILE A 6 -35.11 -4.98 0.02
C ILE A 6 -34.51 -6.38 -0.10
N GLY A 7 -33.74 -6.61 -1.17
CA GLY A 7 -33.00 -7.85 -1.36
C GLY A 7 -32.15 -8.09 -0.11
N ARG A 8 -32.15 -9.32 0.40
CA ARG A 8 -31.17 -9.72 1.41
C ARG A 8 -29.80 -9.57 0.75
N ASP A 9 -28.95 -8.71 1.30
CA ASP A 9 -27.54 -8.68 0.92
C ASP A 9 -27.00 -10.10 1.14
N GLU A 10 -26.47 -10.71 0.07
CA GLU A 10 -25.90 -12.05 0.16
C GLU A 10 -24.67 -11.96 1.06
N GLU A 11 -24.76 -12.56 2.25
CA GLU A 11 -23.65 -12.65 3.19
C GLU A 11 -22.76 -13.83 2.80
N ILE A 12 -21.46 -13.59 2.65
CA ILE A 12 -20.49 -14.57 2.17
C ILE A 12 -19.39 -14.85 3.20
N SER A 13 -18.70 -15.98 3.06
CA SER A 13 -17.53 -16.28 3.89
C SER A 13 -16.38 -15.35 3.54
N ILE A 14 -15.50 -15.09 4.49
CA ILE A 14 -14.25 -14.36 4.25
C ILE A 14 -13.35 -15.01 3.20
N SER A 15 -13.29 -16.35 3.13
CA SER A 15 -12.62 -17.06 2.03
C SER A 15 -13.19 -16.67 0.67
N THR A 16 -14.51 -16.49 0.58
CA THR A 16 -15.16 -15.97 -0.63
C THR A 16 -14.79 -14.51 -0.88
N VAL A 17 -14.74 -13.65 0.17
CA VAL A 17 -14.34 -12.24 0.03
C VAL A 17 -12.92 -12.13 -0.53
N ILE A 18 -11.94 -12.79 0.09
CA ILE A 18 -10.51 -12.67 -0.28
C ILE A 18 -10.19 -13.28 -1.65
N CYS A 19 -11.00 -14.22 -2.14
CA CYS A 19 -10.83 -14.81 -3.46
C CYS A 19 -11.48 -14.00 -4.60
N ASN A 20 -12.09 -12.84 -4.31
CA ASN A 20 -12.60 -11.96 -5.36
C ASN A 20 -11.49 -11.39 -6.23
N THR A 21 -11.76 -11.28 -7.53
CA THR A 21 -10.90 -10.54 -8.46
C THR A 21 -11.35 -9.09 -8.54
N LEU A 22 -10.43 -8.16 -8.26
CA LEU A 22 -10.68 -6.73 -8.44
C LEU A 22 -10.99 -6.41 -9.91
N PRO A 23 -11.91 -5.46 -10.21
CA PRO A 23 -12.19 -5.09 -11.58
C PRO A 23 -10.98 -4.35 -12.19
N ASN A 24 -10.66 -4.66 -13.44
CA ASN A 24 -9.61 -3.96 -14.19
C ASN A 24 -9.93 -2.48 -14.38
N LEU A 25 -8.89 -1.65 -14.36
CA LEU A 25 -8.99 -0.23 -14.70
C LEU A 25 -8.82 0.01 -16.20
N ILE A 26 -9.51 1.02 -16.73
CA ILE A 26 -9.45 1.44 -18.14
C ILE A 26 -8.50 2.62 -18.24
N TYR A 27 -7.28 2.36 -18.70
CA TYR A 27 -6.24 3.38 -18.86
C TYR A 27 -6.47 4.19 -20.14
N LEU A 28 -6.74 5.49 -20.01
CA LEU A 28 -6.87 6.36 -21.19
C LEU A 28 -5.49 6.81 -21.66
N GLU A 29 -5.17 6.61 -22.93
CA GLU A 29 -3.95 7.13 -23.55
C GLU A 29 -4.09 8.64 -23.76
N LEU A 30 -3.54 9.43 -22.82
CA LEU A 30 -3.46 10.88 -22.95
C LEU A 30 -2.04 11.26 -23.38
N ARG A 31 -1.91 12.15 -24.36
CA ARG A 31 -0.61 12.72 -24.75
C ARG A 31 -0.07 13.60 -23.62
N GLY A 32 1.24 13.51 -23.36
CA GLY A 32 1.93 14.37 -22.38
C GLY A 32 1.80 13.93 -20.93
N LYS A 33 1.49 12.65 -20.66
CA LYS A 33 1.55 12.12 -19.29
C LYS A 33 2.99 12.16 -18.79
N SER A 34 3.18 12.76 -17.62
CA SER A 34 4.46 12.66 -16.92
C SER A 34 4.65 11.23 -16.43
N ASN A 35 5.84 10.69 -16.67
CA ASN A 35 6.37 9.49 -16.05
C ASN A 35 7.11 9.79 -14.74
N SER A 36 7.21 11.06 -14.34
CA SER A 36 7.83 11.47 -13.08
C SER A 36 6.89 11.32 -11.90
N SER A 37 7.42 10.89 -10.75
CA SER A 37 6.76 11.09 -9.45
C SER A 37 7.02 12.51 -8.95
N THR A 38 6.15 13.02 -8.07
CA THR A 38 6.51 14.21 -7.27
C THR A 38 7.50 13.74 -6.22
N GLU A 39 8.67 14.38 -6.16
CA GLU A 39 9.67 14.06 -5.14
C GLU A 39 9.14 14.45 -3.75
N SER A 40 9.22 13.51 -2.81
CA SER A 40 8.87 13.80 -1.41
C SER A 40 10.05 14.45 -0.71
N THR A 41 9.78 15.42 0.16
CA THR A 41 10.81 15.99 1.05
C THR A 41 11.39 14.95 2.00
N GLU A 42 10.66 13.86 2.24
CA GLU A 42 11.10 12.74 3.07
C GLU A 42 11.79 11.63 2.28
N GLN A 43 11.99 11.80 0.96
CA GLN A 43 12.64 10.80 0.12
C GLN A 43 14.00 10.43 0.71
N ARG A 44 14.20 9.12 0.92
CA ARG A 44 15.47 8.57 1.45
C ARG A 44 15.90 7.39 0.61
N PHE A 45 17.20 7.18 0.51
CA PHE A 45 17.74 5.99 -0.10
C PHE A 45 17.67 4.82 0.90
N PRO A 46 17.05 3.69 0.53
CA PRO A 46 17.12 2.46 1.29
C PRO A 46 18.54 2.03 1.69
N ASP A 47 18.77 1.91 2.99
CA ASP A 47 19.90 1.16 3.55
C ASP A 47 19.62 -0.35 3.47
N GLU A 48 18.44 -0.77 3.94
CA GLU A 48 17.94 -2.16 3.84
C GLU A 48 16.41 -2.16 3.66
N ILE A 49 15.97 -2.48 2.44
CA ILE A 49 14.57 -2.75 2.09
C ILE A 49 14.47 -4.11 1.36
N THR A 50 13.46 -4.89 1.71
CA THR A 50 13.17 -6.18 1.08
C THR A 50 11.68 -6.30 0.78
N ASN A 51 11.30 -7.26 -0.04
CA ASN A 51 9.90 -7.70 -0.03
C ASN A 51 9.55 -8.25 1.35
N TRP A 52 8.27 -8.17 1.71
CA TRP A 52 7.73 -8.93 2.82
C TRP A 52 7.57 -10.40 2.41
N VAL A 53 8.69 -11.11 2.40
CA VAL A 53 8.73 -12.57 2.16
C VAL A 53 7.86 -13.27 3.21
N GLY A 54 6.98 -14.17 2.77
CA GLY A 54 6.06 -14.91 3.64
C GLY A 54 4.67 -14.30 3.77
N PHE A 55 4.45 -13.04 3.33
CA PHE A 55 3.16 -12.35 3.51
C PHE A 55 1.99 -13.16 2.93
N GLU A 56 2.06 -13.58 1.67
CA GLU A 56 0.97 -14.35 1.06
C GLU A 56 0.75 -15.70 1.74
N GLN A 57 1.83 -16.37 2.16
CA GLN A 57 1.74 -17.65 2.86
C GLN A 57 1.09 -17.47 4.23
N GLU A 58 1.46 -16.43 4.96
CA GLU A 58 0.88 -16.06 6.26
C GLU A 58 -0.61 -15.71 6.12
N VAL A 59 -0.98 -14.91 5.12
CA VAL A 59 -2.38 -14.57 4.83
C VAL A 59 -3.20 -15.81 4.43
N ARG A 60 -2.65 -16.72 3.62
CA ARG A 60 -3.34 -17.97 3.25
C ARG A 60 -3.44 -18.96 4.42
N ALA A 61 -2.50 -18.91 5.35
CA ALA A 61 -2.51 -19.74 6.56
C ALA A 61 -3.41 -19.16 7.66
N TRP A 62 -3.71 -17.86 7.60
CA TRP A 62 -4.64 -17.21 8.51
C TRP A 62 -6.03 -17.82 8.33
N LYS A 63 -6.55 -18.39 9.42
CA LYS A 63 -7.89 -18.96 9.51
C LYS A 63 -8.78 -18.01 10.28
N PRO A 64 -9.59 -17.20 9.59
CA PRO A 64 -10.61 -16.41 10.26
C PRO A 64 -11.67 -17.34 10.89
N GLU A 65 -12.39 -16.82 11.87
CA GLU A 65 -13.51 -17.53 12.50
C GLU A 65 -14.57 -17.87 11.43
N GLU A 66 -14.85 -19.17 11.25
CA GLU A 66 -15.64 -19.69 10.13
C GLU A 66 -17.14 -19.29 10.20
N ASP A 67 -17.60 -18.80 11.35
CA ASP A 67 -19.01 -18.44 11.58
C ASP A 67 -19.34 -16.96 11.28
N ILE A 68 -18.34 -16.12 11.01
CA ILE A 68 -18.58 -14.72 10.67
C ILE A 68 -18.93 -14.61 9.19
N LYS A 69 -20.06 -13.99 8.90
CA LYS A 69 -20.48 -13.67 7.54
C LYS A 69 -20.25 -12.20 7.24
N TYR A 70 -19.85 -11.92 6.01
CA TYR A 70 -19.48 -10.59 5.55
C TYR A 70 -20.38 -10.15 4.40
N PRO A 71 -20.65 -8.85 4.28
CA PRO A 71 -21.37 -8.34 3.11
C PRO A 71 -20.57 -8.63 1.84
N THR A 72 -21.27 -8.94 0.75
CA THR A 72 -20.63 -9.08 -0.56
C THR A 72 -20.00 -7.75 -0.98
N PRO A 73 -18.69 -7.71 -1.31
CA PRO A 73 -18.03 -6.49 -1.77
C PRO A 73 -18.69 -5.93 -3.02
N THR A 74 -18.93 -4.63 -3.03
CA THR A 74 -19.45 -3.93 -4.22
C THR A 74 -18.31 -3.21 -4.92
N PHE A 75 -17.91 -3.72 -6.07
CA PHE A 75 -16.84 -3.09 -6.85
C PHE A 75 -17.37 -2.10 -7.88
N SER A 76 -16.72 -0.94 -7.93
CA SER A 76 -16.89 0.04 -9.00
C SER A 76 -16.15 -0.41 -10.26
N LYS A 77 -16.92 -0.72 -11.31
CA LYS A 77 -16.43 -1.25 -12.60
C LYS A 77 -16.18 -0.13 -13.62
N CYS A 78 -15.39 -0.43 -14.64
CA CYS A 78 -15.15 0.43 -15.80
C CYS A 78 -14.57 1.83 -15.46
N ARG A 79 -13.79 1.92 -14.38
CA ARG A 79 -13.15 3.18 -13.99
C ARG A 79 -12.08 3.58 -15.00
N LYS A 80 -12.14 4.83 -15.44
CA LYS A 80 -11.16 5.41 -16.37
C LYS A 80 -10.04 6.05 -15.56
N VAL A 81 -8.80 5.78 -15.94
CA VAL A 81 -7.61 6.32 -15.27
C VAL A 81 -6.95 7.34 -16.19
N THR A 82 -6.89 8.57 -15.70
CA THR A 82 -6.24 9.72 -16.34
C THR A 82 -5.09 10.27 -15.51
N CYS A 83 -5.16 10.14 -14.18
CA CYS A 83 -4.17 10.63 -13.23
C CYS A 83 -4.07 9.73 -11.98
N GLU A 84 -3.15 10.08 -11.08
CA GLU A 84 -2.94 9.36 -9.81
C GLU A 84 -4.17 9.37 -8.89
N LYS A 85 -4.93 10.46 -8.86
CA LYS A 85 -6.18 10.56 -8.08
C LYS A 85 -7.25 9.54 -8.50
N ASP A 86 -7.23 9.10 -9.76
CA ASP A 86 -8.13 8.04 -10.22
C ASP A 86 -7.74 6.68 -9.64
N ILE A 87 -6.42 6.44 -9.43
CA ILE A 87 -5.90 5.26 -8.73
C ILE A 87 -6.31 5.31 -7.26
N TRP A 88 -6.16 6.46 -6.60
CA TRP A 88 -6.60 6.64 -5.21
C TRP A 88 -8.07 6.28 -5.03
N THR A 89 -8.93 6.84 -5.88
CA THR A 89 -10.38 6.59 -5.83
C THR A 89 -10.72 5.12 -6.11
N ALA A 90 -9.98 4.46 -6.99
CA ALA A 90 -10.18 3.04 -7.28
C ALA A 90 -9.74 2.15 -6.11
N SER A 91 -8.59 2.44 -5.49
CA SER A 91 -8.10 1.72 -4.30
C SER A 91 -9.05 1.88 -3.13
N ASP A 92 -9.53 3.11 -2.87
CA ASP A 92 -10.47 3.40 -1.79
C ASP A 92 -11.75 2.53 -1.92
N ILE A 93 -12.39 2.58 -3.08
CA ILE A 93 -13.69 1.91 -3.29
C ILE A 93 -13.56 0.39 -3.47
N ASN A 94 -12.55 -0.07 -4.21
CA ASN A 94 -12.48 -1.50 -4.57
C ASN A 94 -11.60 -2.32 -3.62
N ILE A 95 -10.72 -1.67 -2.84
CA ILE A 95 -9.84 -2.35 -1.89
C ILE A 95 -10.24 -1.98 -0.47
N PHE A 96 -10.22 -0.71 -0.10
CA PHE A 96 -10.41 -0.32 1.31
C PHE A 96 -11.84 -0.53 1.80
N ASP A 97 -12.85 -0.12 1.04
CA ASP A 97 -14.26 -0.38 1.37
C ASP A 97 -14.58 -1.88 1.40
N ALA A 98 -13.86 -2.70 0.62
CA ALA A 98 -14.04 -4.14 0.61
C ALA A 98 -13.36 -4.84 1.81
N LEU A 99 -12.25 -4.29 2.30
CA LEU A 99 -11.47 -4.86 3.41
C LEU A 99 -11.93 -4.34 4.79
N THR A 100 -12.42 -3.10 4.88
CA THR A 100 -12.81 -2.48 6.16
C THR A 100 -13.86 -3.28 6.94
N PRO A 101 -14.90 -3.89 6.32
CA PRO A 101 -15.86 -4.72 7.03
C PRO A 101 -15.26 -6.04 7.57
N LEU A 102 -14.08 -6.46 7.08
CA LEU A 102 -13.45 -7.72 7.47
C LEU A 102 -12.80 -7.65 8.85
N ASP A 103 -12.25 -6.49 9.20
CA ASP A 103 -11.59 -6.26 10.49
C ASP A 103 -11.68 -4.78 10.87
N GLN A 104 -12.62 -4.46 11.76
CA GLN A 104 -12.82 -3.09 12.27
C GLN A 104 -11.70 -2.61 13.19
N SER A 105 -10.79 -3.49 13.60
CA SER A 105 -9.59 -3.11 14.36
C SER A 105 -8.53 -2.47 13.47
N ILE A 106 -8.70 -2.49 12.15
CA ILE A 106 -7.83 -1.87 11.16
C ILE A 106 -8.62 -0.86 10.33
N LEU A 107 -8.05 0.32 10.12
CA LEU A 107 -8.64 1.37 9.30
C LEU A 107 -7.68 1.80 8.20
N PHE A 108 -8.21 2.00 7.00
CA PHE A 108 -7.52 2.63 5.88
C PHE A 108 -7.96 4.09 5.83
N LEU A 109 -7.00 5.01 5.88
CA LEU A 109 -7.28 6.45 5.94
C LEU A 109 -6.47 7.19 4.88
N ASP A 110 -6.96 8.35 4.46
CA ASP A 110 -6.15 9.34 3.74
C ASP A 110 -4.92 9.69 4.58
N GLY A 111 -3.72 9.66 4.00
CA GLY A 111 -2.49 9.85 4.77
C GLY A 111 -2.30 11.25 5.34
N ARG A 112 -3.17 12.21 4.99
CA ARG A 112 -3.25 13.55 5.60
C ARG A 112 -4.20 13.61 6.79
N THR A 113 -4.90 12.53 7.12
CA THR A 113 -5.90 12.48 8.21
C THR A 113 -5.26 12.65 9.59
N LEU A 114 -4.12 11.98 9.80
CA LEU A 114 -3.38 12.03 11.06
C LEU A 114 -2.37 13.17 11.03
N LYS A 115 -2.49 14.12 11.97
CA LYS A 115 -1.63 15.32 12.03
C LYS A 115 -0.15 15.00 12.20
N ASP A 116 0.15 13.90 12.88
CA ASP A 116 1.52 13.51 13.22
C ASP A 116 2.16 12.61 12.14
N THR A 117 1.43 12.27 11.07
CA THR A 117 2.00 11.54 9.94
C THR A 117 2.94 12.44 9.14
N ILE A 118 4.21 12.06 9.09
CA ILE A 118 5.26 12.80 8.40
C ILE A 118 5.30 12.39 6.92
N GLY A 119 5.47 13.37 6.03
CA GLY A 119 5.65 13.16 4.59
C GLY A 119 4.37 13.00 3.77
N GLN A 120 3.21 12.84 4.42
CA GLN A 120 1.89 12.75 3.77
C GLN A 120 1.83 11.65 2.67
N PRO A 121 1.99 10.36 3.03
CA PRO A 121 1.72 9.27 2.09
C PRO A 121 0.29 9.37 1.55
N ASP A 122 0.02 8.76 0.39
CA ASP A 122 -1.34 8.78 -0.18
C ASP A 122 -2.39 8.23 0.79
N PHE A 123 -2.07 7.09 1.39
CA PHE A 123 -2.89 6.44 2.41
C PHE A 123 -2.06 5.92 3.57
N VAL A 124 -2.75 5.64 4.67
CA VAL A 124 -2.19 4.99 5.84
C VAL A 124 -3.10 3.89 6.34
N VAL A 125 -2.49 2.85 6.91
CA VAL A 125 -3.20 1.82 7.66
C VAL A 125 -2.92 2.05 9.14
N VAL A 126 -3.98 2.14 9.94
CA VAL A 126 -3.90 2.35 11.39
C VAL A 126 -4.68 1.25 12.12
N ASN A 127 -4.36 1.01 13.39
CA ASN A 127 -5.21 0.18 14.24
C ASN A 127 -6.35 0.98 14.89
N GLY A 128 -7.21 0.30 15.66
CA GLY A 128 -8.33 0.92 16.41
C GLY A 128 -7.92 1.98 17.44
N ASN A 129 -6.63 2.06 17.81
CA ASN A 129 -6.07 3.12 18.65
C ASN A 129 -5.46 4.27 17.83
N MET A 130 -5.70 4.31 16.52
CA MET A 130 -5.11 5.26 15.57
C MET A 130 -3.58 5.20 15.51
N LEU A 131 -2.96 4.09 15.94
CA LEU A 131 -1.53 3.88 15.77
C LEU A 131 -1.24 3.55 14.30
N LEU A 132 -0.33 4.32 13.70
CA LEU A 132 0.13 4.12 12.34
C LEU A 132 0.92 2.81 12.20
N LEU A 133 0.47 1.93 11.30
CA LEU A 133 1.07 0.62 11.07
C LEU A 133 1.82 0.55 9.73
N VAL A 134 1.22 1.12 8.68
CA VAL A 134 1.69 0.99 7.30
C VAL A 134 1.47 2.30 6.55
N ALA A 135 2.49 2.75 5.81
CA ALA A 135 2.33 3.77 4.79
C ALA A 135 1.98 3.11 3.46
N TRP A 136 1.07 3.68 2.69
CA TRP A 136 0.63 3.16 1.40
C TRP A 136 0.73 4.27 0.35
N GLU A 137 1.56 4.04 -0.66
CA GLU A 137 1.78 4.97 -1.76
C GLU A 137 1.26 4.36 -3.07
N CYS A 138 0.46 5.14 -3.80
CA CYS A 138 -0.11 4.74 -5.08
C CYS A 138 0.66 5.42 -6.22
N LYS A 139 0.82 4.69 -7.33
CA LYS A 139 1.36 5.26 -8.58
C LYS A 139 0.56 4.77 -9.76
N PRO A 140 0.31 5.58 -10.80
CA PRO A 140 -0.17 5.04 -12.06
C PRO A 140 0.84 4.04 -12.65
N LYS A 141 0.37 3.00 -13.35
CA LYS A 141 1.25 2.00 -13.98
C LYS A 141 2.26 2.56 -14.98
N TRP A 142 2.05 3.78 -15.49
CA TRP A 142 3.00 4.45 -16.38
C TRP A 142 4.12 5.20 -15.62
N VAL A 143 3.96 5.40 -14.31
CA VAL A 143 4.98 5.95 -13.39
C VAL A 143 5.74 4.82 -12.68
N LEU A 144 5.03 3.81 -12.18
CA LEU A 144 5.63 2.63 -11.55
C LEU A 144 5.51 1.43 -12.50
N GLN A 145 6.59 1.18 -13.24
CA GLN A 145 6.66 0.15 -14.28
C GLN A 145 7.50 -1.03 -13.79
N VAL A 146 6.80 -2.10 -13.40
CA VAL A 146 7.39 -3.37 -12.96
C VAL A 146 6.79 -4.49 -13.80
N PRO A 147 7.61 -5.22 -14.58
CA PRO A 147 7.16 -6.42 -15.29
C PRO A 147 6.64 -7.49 -14.33
N GLN A 148 5.57 -8.21 -14.72
CA GLN A 148 4.85 -9.15 -13.85
C GLN A 148 5.71 -10.26 -13.22
N ASN A 149 6.84 -10.61 -13.84
CA ASN A 149 7.73 -11.69 -13.39
C ASN A 149 9.06 -11.17 -12.82
N GLU A 150 9.14 -9.87 -12.55
CA GLU A 150 10.35 -9.26 -12.02
C GLU A 150 10.17 -8.84 -10.57
N ASP A 151 11.24 -9.01 -9.80
CA ASP A 151 11.30 -8.60 -8.42
C ASP A 151 11.57 -7.09 -8.34
N ILE A 152 10.66 -6.35 -7.71
CA ILE A 152 10.74 -4.89 -7.58
C ILE A 152 12.01 -4.45 -6.83
N ILE A 153 12.48 -5.23 -5.86
CA ILE A 153 13.68 -4.92 -5.09
C ILE A 153 14.95 -5.14 -5.93
N SER A 154 15.00 -6.21 -6.71
CA SER A 154 16.09 -6.48 -7.65
C SER A 154 16.18 -5.38 -8.71
N LEU A 155 15.03 -4.95 -9.25
CA LEU A 155 14.94 -3.81 -10.17
C LEU A 155 15.45 -2.52 -9.53
N TYR A 156 15.09 -2.26 -8.28
CA TYR A 156 15.56 -1.09 -7.54
C TYR A 156 17.08 -1.03 -7.44
N TYR A 157 17.71 -2.11 -6.98
CA TYR A 157 19.17 -2.13 -6.83
C TYR A 157 19.89 -2.07 -8.18
N GLN A 158 19.27 -2.59 -9.24
CA GLN A 158 19.77 -2.45 -10.60
C GLN A 158 19.73 -0.97 -11.05
N GLU A 159 18.58 -0.32 -10.93
CA GLU A 159 18.40 1.10 -11.29
C GLU A 159 19.30 2.01 -10.43
N LYS A 160 19.44 1.71 -9.13
CA LYS A 160 20.36 2.42 -8.22
C LYS A 160 21.80 2.36 -8.71
N LYS A 161 22.30 1.17 -9.07
CA LYS A 161 23.66 1.00 -9.61
C LYS A 161 23.86 1.73 -10.93
N GLU A 162 22.85 1.75 -11.78
CA GLU A 162 22.89 2.49 -13.06
C GLU A 162 22.93 3.99 -12.84
N ARG A 163 22.12 4.53 -11.92
CA ARG A 163 22.10 5.96 -11.55
C ARG A 163 23.38 6.41 -10.80
N GLU A 164 23.94 5.55 -9.96
CA GLU A 164 25.21 5.81 -9.22
C GLU A 164 26.46 5.58 -10.08
N GLY A 165 26.35 4.82 -11.18
CA GLY A 165 27.41 4.57 -12.14
C GLY A 165 27.43 5.55 -13.32
N THR A 166 28.50 5.55 -14.11
CA THR A 166 28.61 6.35 -15.36
C THR A 166 27.84 5.75 -16.55
N LEU A 167 27.01 4.73 -16.33
CA LEU A 167 26.32 3.97 -17.37
C LEU A 167 24.93 4.55 -17.63
N VAL A 168 24.79 5.26 -18.75
CA VAL A 168 23.50 5.73 -19.25
C VAL A 168 22.80 4.58 -19.97
N TYR A 169 22.00 3.81 -19.24
CA TYR A 169 20.97 2.98 -19.84
C TYR A 169 19.62 3.46 -19.33
N SER A 170 18.82 4.06 -20.22
CA SER A 170 17.41 4.29 -19.95
C SER A 170 16.67 2.97 -20.13
N LYS A 171 16.38 2.25 -19.05
CA LYS A 171 15.33 1.23 -19.11
C LYS A 171 13.97 1.89 -18.90
N ASP A 172 12.95 1.28 -19.49
CA ASP A 172 11.53 1.61 -19.28
C ASP A 172 11.03 1.21 -17.87
N THR A 173 11.92 1.01 -16.91
CA THR A 173 11.59 0.71 -15.51
C THR A 173 11.76 1.97 -14.69
N SER A 174 10.75 2.28 -13.86
CA SER A 174 10.76 3.45 -12.98
C SER A 174 10.31 2.98 -11.61
N VAL A 175 11.27 2.47 -10.85
CA VAL A 175 11.05 1.95 -9.48
C VAL A 175 11.85 2.74 -8.45
N PHE A 176 12.95 3.38 -8.86
CA PHE A 176 13.86 4.09 -7.96
C PHE A 176 13.17 5.19 -7.15
N ASP A 177 12.48 6.12 -7.82
CA ASP A 177 11.84 7.25 -7.14
C ASP A 177 10.65 6.79 -6.26
N PRO A 178 9.72 5.93 -6.74
CA PRO A 178 8.66 5.37 -5.89
C PRO A 178 9.17 4.63 -4.64
N ILE A 179 10.26 3.86 -4.75
CA ILE A 179 10.82 3.11 -3.61
C ILE A 179 11.49 4.04 -2.61
N ASN A 180 12.26 5.02 -3.08
CA ASN A 180 12.88 6.01 -2.19
C ASN A 180 11.80 6.83 -1.44
N GLN A 181 10.68 7.10 -2.11
CA GLN A 181 9.55 7.83 -1.55
C GLN A 181 8.88 7.03 -0.41
N ILE A 182 8.42 5.81 -0.67
CA ILE A 182 7.78 4.98 0.37
C ILE A 182 8.76 4.64 1.52
N TYR A 183 10.03 4.38 1.20
CA TYR A 183 11.06 4.14 2.20
C TYR A 183 11.28 5.37 3.10
N GLY A 184 11.23 6.56 2.50
CA GLY A 184 11.22 7.85 3.19
C GLY A 184 10.14 7.94 4.25
N TYR A 185 8.89 7.65 3.87
CA TYR A 185 7.75 7.63 4.79
C TYR A 185 7.91 6.59 5.89
N MET A 186 8.40 5.38 5.55
CA MET A 186 8.66 4.33 6.53
C MET A 186 9.72 4.77 7.54
N CYS A 187 10.75 5.50 7.11
CA CYS A 187 11.78 6.05 8.00
C CYS A 187 11.23 7.16 8.89
N ALA A 188 10.60 8.16 8.29
CA ALA A 188 10.10 9.34 8.99
C ALA A 188 9.06 8.97 10.06
N ASN A 189 8.21 7.99 9.78
CA ASN A 189 7.16 7.53 10.69
C ASN A 189 7.56 6.29 11.52
N SER A 190 8.85 5.90 11.52
CA SER A 190 9.34 4.73 12.25
C SER A 190 8.62 3.41 11.93
N LEU A 191 8.09 3.26 10.71
CA LEU A 191 7.35 2.09 10.27
C LEU A 191 8.28 0.97 9.78
N ARG A 192 7.84 -0.26 9.99
CA ARG A 192 8.50 -1.47 9.48
C ARG A 192 7.99 -1.87 8.10
N TYR A 193 6.74 -1.57 7.80
CA TYR A 193 6.04 -2.03 6.59
C TYR A 193 5.54 -0.84 5.78
N GLY A 194 5.56 -1.02 4.46
CA GLY A 194 5.06 -0.07 3.49
C GLY A 194 4.46 -0.79 2.29
N VAL A 195 3.55 -0.13 1.60
CA VAL A 195 2.90 -0.66 0.39
C VAL A 195 3.12 0.30 -0.75
N LEU A 196 3.55 -0.23 -1.89
CA LEU A 196 3.46 0.44 -3.18
C LEU A 196 2.37 -0.24 -4.01
N SER A 197 1.51 0.53 -4.65
CA SER A 197 0.46 -0.04 -5.49
C SER A 197 0.25 0.75 -6.78
N THR A 198 0.03 0.03 -7.87
CA THR A 198 -0.53 0.57 -9.12
C THR A 198 -2.01 0.27 -9.28
N TYR A 199 -2.67 -0.18 -8.21
CA TYR A 199 -3.95 -0.90 -8.22
C TYR A 199 -3.86 -2.26 -8.93
N ASP A 200 -3.32 -2.32 -10.15
CA ASP A 200 -3.17 -3.56 -10.91
C ASP A 200 -2.12 -4.51 -10.30
N GLN A 201 -1.08 -3.94 -9.68
CA GLN A 201 -0.04 -4.67 -8.95
C GLN A 201 0.21 -3.99 -7.61
N THR A 202 0.45 -4.78 -6.57
CA THR A 202 0.72 -4.30 -5.21
C THR A 202 1.95 -5.00 -4.65
N TRP A 203 2.90 -4.22 -4.13
CA TRP A 203 4.14 -4.68 -3.54
C TRP A 203 4.18 -4.36 -2.05
N PHE A 204 4.36 -5.40 -1.24
CA PHE A 204 4.50 -5.29 0.20
C PHE A 204 5.98 -5.24 0.56
N LEU A 205 6.41 -4.11 1.13
CA LEU A 205 7.80 -3.82 1.43
C LEU A 205 8.05 -3.88 2.94
N LYS A 206 9.24 -4.34 3.30
CA LYS A 206 9.70 -4.46 4.67
C LYS A 206 11.04 -3.76 4.82
N ARG A 207 11.09 -2.81 5.75
CA ARG A 207 12.31 -2.14 6.18
C ARG A 207 12.91 -2.88 7.37
N ARG A 208 14.23 -3.01 7.40
CA ARG A 208 14.89 -3.49 8.61
C ARG A 208 14.86 -2.39 9.67
N VAL A 209 14.35 -2.73 10.85
CA VAL A 209 14.42 -1.86 12.02
C VAL A 209 15.60 -2.37 12.85
N TYR A 210 16.67 -1.58 12.93
CA TYR A 210 17.71 -1.84 13.92
C TYR A 210 17.09 -1.56 15.29
N LYS A 211 17.04 -2.57 16.16
CA LYS A 211 16.85 -2.28 17.58
C LYS A 211 18.06 -1.44 17.97
N VAL A 212 17.83 -0.21 18.39
CA VAL A 212 18.82 0.49 19.19
C VAL A 212 18.90 -0.35 20.46
N GLU A 213 20.00 -1.09 20.64
CA GLU A 213 20.31 -1.65 21.95
C GLU A 213 20.30 -0.47 22.92
N GLU A 214 19.55 -0.58 24.02
CA GLU A 214 19.42 0.45 25.04
C GLU A 214 20.78 0.76 25.66
N GLU A 215 21.57 1.61 25.00
CA GLU A 215 22.69 2.30 25.61
C GLU A 215 22.31 3.76 25.83
N ASN A 216 21.89 4.03 27.07
CA ASN A 216 21.94 5.32 27.75
C ASN A 216 21.18 6.51 27.13
N TYR A 217 19.85 6.45 27.20
CA TYR A 217 19.08 7.66 27.54
C TYR A 217 18.13 7.34 28.70
N GLY A 218 18.51 7.80 29.89
CA GLY A 218 17.58 7.92 31.01
C GLY A 218 16.43 8.85 30.62
N LEU A 219 15.22 8.52 31.10
CA LEU A 219 13.89 9.08 30.77
C LEU A 219 13.36 8.52 29.44
N LEU A 220 12.56 7.46 29.39
CA LEU A 220 11.24 7.32 30.02
C LEU A 220 10.92 5.83 30.21
N SER A 221 11.13 5.32 31.41
CA SER A 221 10.48 4.08 31.85
C SER A 221 9.08 4.40 32.40
N ASN A 222 8.13 3.50 32.11
CA ASN A 222 6.78 3.37 32.68
C ASN A 222 5.64 4.13 31.99
N ILE A 223 5.09 3.55 30.93
CA ILE A 223 3.64 3.35 30.76
C ILE A 223 3.53 2.04 29.95
N GLY A 224 3.06 0.90 30.42
CA GLY A 224 2.05 0.60 31.43
C GLY A 224 1.17 -0.48 30.79
N LEU A 225 1.60 -1.74 30.89
CA LEU A 225 0.80 -2.91 30.54
C LEU A 225 -0.42 -2.98 31.48
N TYR A 226 -1.62 -2.75 30.93
CA TYR A 226 -2.88 -3.38 31.33
C TYR A 226 -3.80 -3.40 30.11
#